data_AF-A0AA36DTY8-F1
#
_entry.id   AF-A0AA36DTY8-F1
#
_cell.length_a   1.000
_cell.length_b   1.000
_cell.length_c   1.000
_cell.angle_alpha   90.00
_cell.angle_beta   90.00
_cell.angle_gamma   90.00
#
_symmetry.space_group_name_H-M   'P 1'
#
loop_
_entity.id
_entity.type
_entity.pdbx_description
1 polymer ?
#
loop_
_entity_poly.entity_id
_entity_poly.type
_entity_poly.pdbx_seq_one_letter_code
_entity_poly.pdbx_strand_id
1 'polypeptide(L)'
;MRNMFFSRDHIRVSCQDQAILQLKTQRDKIKQFIRRKERDMERERELARQLIKDGKKDRALLLLKKKRYQENVIEQTMRHLDNIDRMVHDLEFADIQQRVVEGLRQGNDALKKINAIFDIDEIEKLKEETREAAEYQEEISALLSGQLSNLDVEEAEQELEQLLAAQISDVKLPDVPTHDLPERQREKEPASKKRERVAVMTDV
;
A
#
# COMPACT_ATOMS: atom_id res chain seq x y z
N MET A 1 6.10 -57.01 12.59
CA MET A 1 5.89 -56.13 11.42
C MET A 1 5.36 -54.80 11.91
N ARG A 2 5.97 -53.71 11.47
CA ARG A 2 5.95 -52.37 12.07
C ARG A 2 4.67 -51.63 11.68
N ASN A 3 3.78 -51.32 12.63
CA ASN A 3 2.71 -50.34 12.41
C ASN A 3 3.35 -48.95 12.34
N MET A 4 3.39 -48.37 11.14
CA MET A 4 3.73 -46.98 10.95
C MET A 4 2.59 -46.11 11.49
N PHE A 5 2.86 -45.46 12.61
CA PHE A 5 2.04 -44.38 13.13
C PHE A 5 2.04 -43.24 12.10
N PHE A 6 0.90 -43.04 11.44
CA PHE A 6 0.57 -41.75 10.83
C PHE A 6 0.38 -40.76 11.98
N SER A 7 1.44 -40.02 12.31
CA SER A 7 1.32 -38.79 13.08
C SER A 7 0.52 -37.81 12.23
N ARG A 8 -0.79 -37.72 12.51
CA ARG A 8 -1.57 -36.54 12.12
C ARG A 8 -1.05 -35.39 12.97
N ASP A 9 -0.11 -34.63 12.44
CA ASP A 9 0.16 -33.30 12.96
C ASP A 9 -1.17 -32.54 12.98
N HIS A 10 -1.73 -32.36 14.17
CA HIS A 10 -2.96 -31.62 14.36
C HIS A 10 -2.63 -30.17 14.06
N ILE A 11 -3.01 -29.70 12.87
CA ILE A 11 -3.01 -28.29 12.51
C ILE A 11 -3.77 -27.57 13.61
N ARG A 12 -3.05 -26.82 14.45
CA ARG A 12 -3.64 -26.02 15.51
C ARG A 12 -4.38 -24.88 14.84
N VAL A 13 -5.69 -25.07 14.65
CA VAL A 13 -6.60 -24.07 14.11
C VAL A 13 -6.45 -22.80 14.97
N SER A 14 -6.07 -21.68 14.36
CA SER A 14 -6.00 -20.41 15.07
C SER A 14 -7.40 -19.99 15.51
N CYS A 15 -7.51 -19.20 16.59
CA CYS A 15 -8.79 -18.59 16.98
C CYS A 15 -9.40 -17.77 15.81
N GLN A 16 -8.54 -17.17 14.98
CA GLN A 16 -8.94 -16.46 13.75
C GLN A 16 -9.50 -17.42 12.69
N ASP A 17 -8.85 -18.56 12.44
CA ASP A 17 -9.35 -19.57 11.48
C ASP A 17 -10.73 -20.11 11.90
N GLN A 18 -10.93 -20.30 13.20
CA GLN A 18 -12.22 -20.70 13.75
C GLN A 18 -13.29 -19.62 13.54
N ALA A 19 -12.95 -18.34 13.74
CA ALA A 19 -13.86 -17.22 13.49
C ALA A 19 -14.22 -17.11 11.99
N ILE A 20 -13.23 -17.22 11.10
CA ILE A 20 -13.43 -17.21 9.65
C ILE A 20 -14.33 -18.39 9.23
N LEU A 21 -14.11 -19.58 9.79
CA LEU A 21 -14.95 -20.76 9.53
C LEU A 21 -16.40 -20.53 9.98
N GLN A 22 -16.61 -19.93 11.14
CA GLN A 22 -17.94 -19.61 11.65
C GLN A 22 -18.67 -18.61 10.73
N LEU A 23 -18.00 -17.54 10.30
CA LEU A 23 -18.56 -16.57 9.37
C LEU A 23 -18.88 -17.19 8.01
N LYS A 24 -17.97 -18.01 7.46
CA LYS A 24 -18.20 -18.74 6.21
C LYS A 24 -19.40 -19.70 6.33
N THR A 25 -19.54 -20.37 7.47
CA THR A 25 -20.71 -21.23 7.76
C THR A 25 -22.00 -20.42 7.82
N GLN A 26 -21.99 -19.25 8.46
CA GLN A 26 -23.16 -18.36 8.52
C GLN A 26 -23.55 -17.84 7.14
N ARG A 27 -22.57 -17.41 6.35
CA ARG A 27 -22.76 -17.00 4.95
C ARG A 27 -23.46 -18.09 4.13
N ASP A 28 -23.00 -19.34 4.26
CA ASP A 28 -23.58 -20.45 3.50
C ASP A 28 -25.02 -20.77 3.96
N LYS A 29 -25.30 -20.68 5.27
CA LYS A 29 -26.67 -20.79 5.81
C LYS A 29 -27.59 -19.69 5.26
N ILE A 30 -27.10 -18.46 5.17
CA ILE A 30 -27.83 -17.32 4.61
C ILE A 30 -28.12 -17.54 3.12
N LYS A 31 -27.12 -17.97 2.34
CA LYS A 31 -27.32 -18.34 0.92
C LYS A 31 -28.37 -19.43 0.76
N GLN A 32 -28.36 -20.45 1.62
CA GLN A 32 -29.38 -21.50 1.62
C GLN A 32 -30.77 -20.98 2.02
N PHE A 33 -30.85 -20.00 2.93
CA PHE A 33 -32.10 -19.37 3.30
C PHE A 33 -32.69 -18.55 2.14
N ILE A 34 -31.86 -17.74 1.45
CA ILE A 34 -32.27 -16.98 0.25
C ILE A 34 -32.83 -17.94 -0.81
N ARG A 35 -32.09 -18.99 -1.18
CA ARG A 35 -32.54 -19.99 -2.17
C ARG A 35 -33.82 -20.73 -1.78
N ARG A 36 -34.08 -20.91 -0.47
CA ARG A 36 -35.36 -21.48 0.00
C ARG A 36 -36.49 -20.48 -0.19
N LYS A 37 -36.29 -19.22 0.18
CA LYS A 37 -37.28 -18.15 0.04
C LYS A 37 -37.60 -17.83 -1.41
N GLU A 38 -36.62 -17.84 -2.30
CA GLU A 38 -36.85 -17.66 -3.75
C GLU A 38 -37.77 -18.76 -4.30
N ARG A 39 -37.54 -20.03 -3.92
CA ARG A 39 -38.42 -21.14 -4.31
C ARG A 39 -39.83 -21.02 -3.74
N ASP A 40 -39.97 -20.54 -2.51
CA ASP A 40 -41.28 -20.26 -1.91
C ASP A 40 -42.01 -19.15 -2.68
N MET A 41 -41.29 -18.09 -3.04
CA MET A 41 -41.81 -16.95 -3.81
C MET A 41 -42.27 -17.35 -5.22
N GLU A 42 -41.54 -18.26 -5.89
CA GLU A 42 -41.92 -18.81 -7.20
C GLU A 42 -43.25 -19.59 -7.09
N ARG A 43 -43.41 -20.43 -6.07
CA ARG A 43 -44.66 -21.15 -5.78
C ARG A 43 -45.82 -20.19 -5.50
N GLU A 44 -45.59 -19.15 -4.71
CA GLU A 44 -46.61 -18.12 -4.45
C GLU A 44 -47.02 -17.37 -5.72
N ARG A 45 -46.08 -17.16 -6.66
CA ARG A 45 -46.36 -16.54 -7.96
C ARG A 45 -47.25 -17.44 -8.83
N GLU A 46 -47.00 -18.74 -8.85
CA GLU A 46 -47.84 -19.70 -9.56
C GLU A 46 -49.25 -19.79 -8.97
N LEU A 47 -49.35 -19.86 -7.65
CA LEU A 47 -50.64 -19.84 -6.95
C LEU A 47 -51.42 -18.54 -7.21
N ALA A 48 -50.73 -17.39 -7.21
CA ALA A 48 -51.36 -16.11 -7.57
C ALA A 48 -51.88 -16.12 -9.02
N ARG A 49 -51.13 -16.70 -9.97
CA ARG A 49 -51.59 -16.86 -11.37
C ARG A 49 -52.83 -17.75 -11.47
N GLN A 50 -52.89 -18.84 -10.71
CA GLN A 50 -54.06 -19.73 -10.66
C GLN A 50 -55.29 -19.01 -10.09
N LEU A 51 -55.14 -18.29 -8.98
CA LEU A 51 -56.24 -17.54 -8.36
C LEU A 51 -56.79 -16.42 -9.25
N ILE A 52 -55.95 -15.81 -10.10
CA ILE A 52 -56.39 -14.85 -11.12
C ILE A 52 -57.26 -15.53 -12.18
N LYS A 53 -56.88 -16.74 -12.63
CA LYS A 53 -57.68 -17.53 -13.58
C LYS A 53 -59.03 -17.93 -12.98
N ASP A 54 -59.05 -18.27 -11.70
CA ASP A 54 -60.28 -18.62 -10.95
C ASP A 54 -61.16 -17.40 -10.60
N GLY A 55 -60.79 -16.19 -11.01
CA GLY A 55 -61.54 -14.95 -10.73
C GLY A 55 -61.44 -14.44 -9.29
N LYS A 56 -60.63 -15.06 -8.42
CA LYS A 56 -60.48 -14.72 -7.00
C LYS A 56 -59.45 -13.61 -6.78
N LYS A 57 -59.77 -12.40 -7.26
CA LYS A 57 -58.86 -11.23 -7.26
C LYS A 57 -58.34 -10.83 -5.88
N ASP A 58 -59.19 -10.82 -4.85
CA ASP A 58 -58.79 -10.40 -3.49
C ASP A 58 -57.75 -11.32 -2.87
N ARG A 59 -57.89 -12.64 -3.09
CA ARG A 59 -56.91 -13.64 -2.62
C ARG A 59 -55.60 -13.55 -3.39
N ALA A 60 -55.66 -13.30 -4.70
CA ALA A 60 -54.46 -13.07 -5.50
C ALA A 60 -53.71 -11.81 -5.03
N LEU A 61 -54.43 -10.72 -4.71
CA LEU A 61 -53.82 -9.49 -4.18
C LEU A 61 -53.11 -9.73 -2.84
N LEU A 62 -53.72 -10.52 -1.94
CA LEU A 62 -53.10 -10.89 -0.66
C LEU A 62 -51.78 -11.65 -0.87
N LEU A 63 -51.75 -12.63 -1.79
CA LEU A 63 -50.53 -13.37 -2.11
C LEU A 63 -49.45 -12.46 -2.71
N LEU A 64 -49.82 -11.52 -3.59
CA LEU A 64 -48.86 -10.57 -4.16
C LEU A 64 -48.29 -9.62 -3.09
N LYS A 65 -49.08 -9.21 -2.09
CA LYS A 65 -48.59 -8.46 -0.93
C LYS A 65 -47.60 -9.29 -0.11
N LYS A 66 -47.92 -10.57 0.14
CA LYS A 66 -47.02 -11.52 0.82
C LYS A 66 -45.70 -11.69 0.07
N LYS A 67 -45.77 -11.84 -1.26
CA LYS A 67 -44.61 -11.90 -2.15
C LYS A 67 -43.71 -10.67 -2.01
N ARG A 68 -44.29 -9.47 -2.05
CA ARG A 68 -43.53 -8.21 -1.92
C ARG A 68 -42.87 -8.05 -0.56
N TYR A 69 -43.51 -8.55 0.51
CA TYR A 69 -42.88 -8.63 1.82
C TYR A 69 -41.68 -9.59 1.82
N GLN A 70 -41.80 -10.77 1.17
CA GLN A 70 -40.70 -11.71 1.05
C GLN A 70 -39.53 -11.15 0.23
N GLU A 71 -39.79 -10.39 -0.83
CA GLU A 71 -38.76 -9.68 -1.60
C GLU A 71 -37.95 -8.73 -0.71
N ASN A 72 -38.63 -7.93 0.13
CA ASN A 72 -37.95 -7.04 1.09
C ASN A 72 -37.10 -7.82 2.10
N VAL A 73 -37.58 -8.97 2.58
CA VAL A 73 -36.82 -9.83 3.50
C VAL A 73 -35.59 -10.42 2.82
N ILE A 74 -35.71 -10.85 1.55
CA ILE A 74 -34.57 -11.32 0.76
C ILE A 74 -33.55 -10.18 0.59
N GLU A 75 -34.01 -8.97 0.25
CA GLU A 75 -33.13 -7.81 0.09
C GLU A 75 -32.38 -7.48 1.39
N GLN A 76 -33.05 -7.44 2.53
CA GLN A 76 -32.42 -7.26 3.84
C GLN A 76 -31.40 -8.37 4.13
N THR A 77 -31.75 -9.61 3.79
CA THR A 77 -30.86 -10.77 3.98
C THR A 77 -29.63 -10.70 3.08
N MET A 78 -29.75 -10.19 1.85
CA MET A 78 -28.62 -9.93 0.96
C MET A 78 -27.69 -8.87 1.54
N ARG A 79 -28.21 -7.80 2.15
CA ARG A 79 -27.38 -6.81 2.86
C ARG A 79 -26.60 -7.45 4.02
N HIS A 80 -27.22 -8.38 4.75
CA HIS A 80 -26.51 -9.14 5.80
C HIS A 80 -25.43 -10.05 5.21
N LEU A 81 -25.65 -10.62 4.02
CA LEU A 81 -24.65 -11.41 3.32
C LEU A 81 -23.43 -10.56 2.96
N ASP A 82 -23.65 -9.37 2.40
CA ASP A 82 -22.57 -8.43 2.06
C ASP A 82 -21.76 -8.03 3.30
N ASN A 83 -22.44 -7.80 4.42
CA ASN A 83 -21.77 -7.48 5.69
C ASN A 83 -20.90 -8.64 6.18
N ILE A 84 -21.34 -9.89 6.03
CA ILE A 84 -20.52 -11.06 6.42
C ILE A 84 -19.33 -11.21 5.50
N ASP A 85 -19.51 -11.04 4.19
CA ASP A 85 -18.40 -11.10 3.23
C ASP A 85 -17.35 -10.01 3.53
N ARG A 86 -17.78 -8.79 3.90
CA ARG A 86 -16.87 -7.73 4.40
C ARG A 86 -16.14 -8.14 5.67
N MET A 87 -16.84 -8.65 6.69
CA MET A 87 -16.20 -9.09 7.94
C MET A 87 -15.17 -10.20 7.72
N VAL A 88 -15.40 -11.11 6.76
CA VAL A 88 -14.43 -12.13 6.38
C VAL A 88 -13.18 -11.50 5.78
N HIS A 89 -13.34 -10.55 4.85
CA HIS A 89 -12.21 -9.83 4.26
C HIS A 89 -11.43 -9.01 5.30
N ASP A 90 -12.13 -8.32 6.21
CA ASP A 90 -11.51 -7.52 7.27
C ASP A 90 -10.68 -8.40 8.21
N LEU A 91 -11.17 -9.60 8.55
CA LEU A 91 -10.41 -10.56 9.36
C LEU A 91 -9.20 -11.13 8.62
N GLU A 92 -9.34 -11.47 7.34
CA GLU A 92 -8.23 -11.94 6.52
C GLU A 92 -7.16 -10.84 6.37
N PHE A 93 -7.57 -9.59 6.26
CA PHE A 93 -6.66 -8.45 6.22
C PHE A 93 -5.99 -8.19 7.58
N ALA A 94 -6.72 -8.34 8.68
CA ALA A 94 -6.15 -8.21 10.03
C ALA A 94 -5.05 -9.27 10.29
N ASP A 95 -5.18 -10.49 9.76
CA ASP A 95 -4.12 -11.52 9.84
C ASP A 95 -2.85 -11.05 9.10
N ILE A 96 -3.00 -10.47 7.91
CA ILE A 96 -1.88 -9.91 7.15
C ILE A 96 -1.23 -8.76 7.93
N GLN A 97 -2.04 -7.85 8.47
CA GLN A 97 -1.53 -6.73 9.28
C GLN A 97 -0.75 -7.22 10.51
N GLN A 98 -1.25 -8.23 11.21
CA GLN A 98 -0.57 -8.84 12.34
C GLN A 98 0.81 -9.38 11.93
N ARG A 99 0.90 -10.11 10.80
CA ARG A 99 2.17 -10.63 10.27
C ARG A 99 3.15 -9.52 9.90
N VAL A 100 2.66 -8.43 9.30
CA VAL A 100 3.50 -7.26 8.97
C VAL A 100 4.07 -6.63 10.24
N VAL A 101 3.25 -6.42 11.27
CA VAL A 101 3.70 -5.87 12.55
C VAL A 101 4.72 -6.79 13.22
N GLU A 102 4.51 -8.10 13.18
CA GLU A 102 5.45 -9.07 13.74
C GLU A 102 6.78 -9.08 12.97
N GLY A 103 6.74 -8.98 11.64
CA GLY A 103 7.94 -8.81 10.81
C GLY A 103 8.71 -7.51 11.12
N LEU A 104 8.00 -6.40 11.28
CA LEU A 104 8.61 -5.12 11.71
C LEU A 104 9.24 -5.24 13.10
N ARG A 105 8.59 -5.94 14.03
CA ARG A 105 9.12 -6.18 15.38
C ARG A 105 10.41 -7.00 15.32
N GLN A 106 10.44 -8.08 14.54
CA GLN A 106 11.63 -8.89 14.33
C GLN A 106 12.76 -8.10 13.67
N GLY A 107 12.43 -7.27 12.67
CA GLY A 107 13.39 -6.36 12.03
C GLY A 107 13.96 -5.33 13.02
N ASN A 108 13.14 -4.75 13.87
CA ASN A 108 13.59 -3.83 14.92
C ASN A 108 14.48 -4.53 15.95
N ASP A 109 14.10 -5.73 16.39
CA ASP A 109 14.92 -6.55 17.30
C ASP A 109 16.27 -6.94 16.66
N ALA A 110 16.30 -7.25 15.36
CA ALA A 110 17.53 -7.51 14.62
C ALA A 110 18.41 -6.25 14.51
N LEU A 111 17.82 -5.09 14.18
CA LEU A 111 18.52 -3.81 14.17
C LEU A 111 19.10 -3.48 15.54
N LYS A 112 18.35 -3.69 16.63
CA LYS A 112 18.86 -3.49 18.00
C LYS A 112 20.06 -4.39 18.33
N LYS A 113 20.06 -5.64 17.85
CA LYS A 113 21.19 -6.55 18.03
C LYS A 113 22.41 -6.13 17.23
N ILE A 114 22.20 -5.70 15.98
CA ILE A 114 23.25 -5.18 15.11
C ILE A 114 23.85 -3.93 15.76
N ASN A 115 23.00 -2.98 16.15
CA ASN A 115 23.37 -1.80 16.90
C ASN A 115 24.17 -2.20 18.14
N ALA A 116 23.67 -3.06 19.02
CA ALA A 116 24.40 -3.51 20.21
C ALA A 116 25.77 -4.19 19.93
N ILE A 117 25.99 -4.77 18.74
CA ILE A 117 27.29 -5.32 18.33
C ILE A 117 28.25 -4.18 17.91
N PHE A 118 27.73 -3.08 17.38
CA PHE A 118 28.48 -1.89 16.97
C PHE A 118 28.58 -0.78 18.05
N ASP A 119 27.67 -0.72 19.05
CA ASP A 119 27.25 0.53 19.73
C ASP A 119 27.88 0.90 21.10
N ILE A 120 28.93 0.27 21.62
CA ILE A 120 29.52 0.80 22.88
C ILE A 120 30.95 1.27 22.66
N ASP A 121 31.88 0.36 22.43
CA ASP A 121 33.30 0.74 22.47
C ASP A 121 33.75 1.60 21.27
N GLU A 122 33.20 1.37 20.07
CA GLU A 122 33.61 2.13 18.87
C GLU A 122 32.88 3.47 18.75
N ILE A 123 31.64 3.56 19.23
CA ILE A 123 30.86 4.81 19.17
C ILE A 123 31.21 5.75 20.32
N GLU A 124 31.52 5.25 21.52
CA GLU A 124 32.07 6.08 22.60
C GLU A 124 33.43 6.65 22.21
N LYS A 125 34.33 5.83 21.64
CA LYS A 125 35.62 6.31 21.13
C LYS A 125 35.46 7.34 20.02
N LEU A 126 34.62 7.07 19.02
CA LEU A 126 34.40 8.04 17.94
C LEU A 126 33.83 9.36 18.47
N LYS A 127 32.91 9.30 19.44
CA LYS A 127 32.32 10.48 20.07
C LYS A 127 33.34 11.26 20.91
N GLU A 128 34.20 10.58 21.65
CA GLU A 128 35.31 11.20 22.40
C GLU A 128 36.33 11.83 21.44
N GLU A 129 36.79 11.10 20.42
CA GLU A 129 37.73 11.61 19.40
C GLU A 129 37.17 12.83 18.65
N THR A 130 35.87 12.82 18.30
CA THR A 130 35.25 13.97 17.62
C THR A 130 35.10 15.17 18.55
N ARG A 131 34.82 14.93 19.83
CA ARG A 131 34.70 15.98 20.84
C ARG A 131 36.06 16.60 21.15
N GLU A 132 37.09 15.79 21.33
CA GLU A 132 38.47 16.26 21.53
C GLU A 132 38.97 17.05 20.31
N ALA A 133 38.68 16.60 19.08
CA ALA A 133 39.03 17.33 17.87
C ALA A 133 38.30 18.69 17.78
N ALA A 134 37.03 18.75 18.17
CA ALA A 134 36.27 20.01 18.22
C ALA A 134 36.81 20.96 19.29
N GLU A 135 37.09 20.46 20.50
CA GLU A 135 37.67 21.25 21.59
C GLU A 135 39.08 21.75 21.23
N TYR A 136 39.90 20.94 20.55
CA TYR A 136 41.22 21.33 20.05
C TYR A 136 41.12 22.41 18.94
N GLN A 137 40.14 22.30 18.04
CA GLN A 137 39.90 23.32 17.01
C GLN A 137 39.43 24.64 17.63
N GLU A 138 38.58 24.58 18.66
CA GLU A 138 38.14 25.75 19.42
C GLU A 138 39.29 26.37 20.22
N GLU A 139 40.16 25.56 20.83
CA GLU A 139 41.36 26.03 21.53
C GLU A 139 42.35 26.71 20.57
N ILE A 140 42.61 26.10 19.41
CA ILE A 140 43.42 26.73 18.36
C ILE A 140 42.78 28.06 17.93
N SER A 141 41.47 28.06 17.68
CA SER A 141 40.75 29.26 17.24
C SER A 141 40.77 30.37 18.31
N ALA A 142 40.66 30.01 19.59
CA ALA A 142 40.74 30.92 20.73
C ALA A 142 42.17 31.49 20.89
N LEU A 143 43.20 30.64 20.79
CA LEU A 143 44.60 31.06 20.84
C LEU A 143 44.97 31.99 19.68
N LEU A 144 44.52 31.66 18.46
CA LEU A 144 44.80 32.46 17.26
C LEU A 144 44.03 33.79 17.26
N SER A 145 42.75 33.81 17.64
CA SER A 145 41.96 35.06 17.67
C SER A 145 42.45 36.09 18.72
N GLY A 146 43.16 35.63 19.75
CA GLY A 146 43.75 36.51 20.77
C GLY A 146 45.14 37.06 20.40
N GLN A 147 45.79 36.51 19.38
CA GLN A 147 47.17 36.85 18.99
C GLN A 147 47.29 37.55 17.64
N LEU A 148 46.29 37.38 16.75
CA LEU A 148 46.28 37.97 15.41
C LEU A 148 45.56 39.32 15.42
N SER A 149 46.13 40.33 14.74
CA SER A 149 45.44 41.59 14.50
C SER A 149 44.49 41.46 13.30
N ASN A 150 43.52 42.37 13.17
CA ASN A 150 42.58 42.35 12.04
C ASN A 150 43.28 42.41 10.67
N LEU A 151 44.46 43.04 10.60
CA LEU A 151 45.26 43.10 9.36
C LEU A 151 45.90 41.74 9.03
N ASP A 152 46.35 40.99 10.04
CA ASP A 152 46.93 39.65 9.85
C ASP A 152 45.87 38.64 9.38
N VAL A 153 44.63 38.80 9.82
CA VAL A 153 43.49 37.99 9.38
C VAL A 153 43.13 38.30 7.92
N GLU A 154 43.08 39.58 7.53
CA GLU A 154 42.82 39.99 6.14
C GLU A 154 43.92 39.51 5.16
N GLU A 155 45.19 39.51 5.57
CA GLU A 155 46.30 39.01 4.75
C GLU A 155 46.21 37.48 4.56
N ALA A 156 45.88 36.73 5.61
CA ALA A 156 45.67 35.28 5.54
C ALA A 156 44.46 34.90 4.68
N GLU A 157 43.37 35.67 4.74
CA GLU A 157 42.21 35.49 3.87
C GLU A 157 42.55 35.70 2.39
N GLN A 158 43.36 36.72 2.07
CA GLN A 158 43.85 36.98 0.71
C GLN A 158 44.78 35.87 0.21
N GLU A 159 45.68 35.35 1.05
CA GLU A 159 46.54 34.22 0.69
C GLU A 159 45.72 32.95 0.42
N LEU A 160 44.70 32.67 1.24
CA LEU A 160 43.77 31.57 1.03
C LEU A 160 43.01 31.70 -0.30
N GLU A 161 42.54 32.90 -0.64
CA GLU A 161 41.88 33.18 -1.91
C GLU A 161 42.80 32.92 -3.11
N GLN A 162 44.08 33.30 -3.01
CA GLN A 162 45.08 33.05 -4.04
C GLN A 162 45.36 31.55 -4.22
N LEU A 163 45.46 30.79 -3.13
CA LEU A 163 45.66 29.34 -3.18
C LEU A 163 44.44 28.62 -3.78
N LEU A 164 43.22 29.04 -3.43
CA LEU A 164 41.99 28.50 -4.03
C LEU A 164 41.91 28.81 -5.53
N ALA A 165 42.25 30.04 -5.94
CA ALA A 165 42.28 30.42 -7.35
C ALA A 165 43.32 29.62 -8.14
N ALA A 166 44.51 29.38 -7.56
CA ALA A 166 45.54 28.53 -8.15
C ALA A 166 45.09 27.06 -8.28
N GLN A 167 44.39 26.52 -7.28
CA GLN A 167 43.91 25.14 -7.29
C GLN A 167 42.78 24.91 -8.31
N ILE A 168 41.94 25.92 -8.56
CA ILE A 168 40.91 25.88 -9.63
C ILE A 168 41.54 25.92 -11.03
N SER A 169 42.69 26.59 -11.20
CA SER A 169 43.37 26.66 -12.50
C SER A 169 44.01 25.35 -12.99
N ASP A 170 44.24 24.38 -12.08
CA ASP A 170 44.77 23.04 -12.41
C ASP A 170 43.68 21.97 -12.64
N VAL A 171 42.39 22.32 -12.48
CA VAL A 171 41.28 21.41 -12.80
C VAL A 171 41.01 21.46 -14.31
N LYS A 172 41.65 20.57 -15.08
CA LYS A 172 41.16 20.19 -16.42
C LYS A 172 39.83 19.47 -16.27
N LEU A 173 38.73 20.22 -16.39
CA LEU A 173 37.39 19.65 -16.56
C LEU A 173 37.40 18.75 -17.80
N PRO A 174 37.07 17.45 -17.70
CA PRO A 174 36.97 16.58 -18.87
C PRO A 174 35.81 17.04 -19.75
N ASP A 175 36.03 17.03 -21.06
CA ASP A 175 35.06 17.47 -22.06
C ASP A 175 33.79 16.62 -21.99
N VAL A 176 32.63 17.27 -22.02
CA VAL A 176 31.34 16.61 -21.82
C VAL A 176 31.07 15.68 -23.01
N PRO A 177 30.73 14.39 -22.78
CA PRO A 177 30.46 13.47 -23.88
C PRO A 177 29.33 13.97 -24.79
N THR A 178 29.65 14.26 -26.05
CA THR A 178 28.72 14.78 -27.07
C THR A 178 27.93 13.67 -27.79
N HIS A 179 27.72 12.51 -27.15
CA HIS A 179 27.01 11.43 -27.82
C HIS A 179 25.51 11.67 -27.79
N ASP A 180 24.90 11.81 -28.97
CA ASP A 180 23.45 11.91 -29.12
C ASP A 180 22.75 10.74 -28.40
N LEU A 181 21.85 11.09 -27.49
CA LEU A 181 21.03 10.13 -26.77
C LEU A 181 20.16 9.36 -27.79
N PRO A 182 20.04 8.03 -27.67
CA PRO A 182 19.26 7.23 -28.61
C PRO A 182 17.79 7.68 -28.60
N GLU A 183 17.28 7.99 -29.80
CA GLU A 183 15.89 8.41 -30.00
C GLU A 183 14.93 7.35 -29.46
N ARG A 184 14.15 7.74 -28.45
CA ARG A 184 13.03 6.96 -27.92
C ARG A 184 12.01 6.77 -29.04
N GLN A 185 11.93 5.56 -29.58
CA GLN A 185 10.92 5.16 -30.56
C GLN A 185 9.53 5.48 -29.99
N ARG A 186 8.88 6.50 -30.57
CA ARG A 186 7.48 6.80 -30.28
C ARG A 186 6.64 5.71 -30.92
N GLU A 187 6.04 4.86 -30.10
CA GLU A 187 5.00 3.95 -30.53
C GLU A 187 3.83 4.73 -31.14
N LYS A 188 3.34 4.22 -32.27
CA LYS A 188 2.39 4.88 -33.17
C LYS A 188 1.03 5.04 -32.50
N GLU A 189 0.58 6.28 -32.34
CA GLU A 189 -0.84 6.55 -32.11
C GLU A 189 -1.66 6.32 -33.40
N PRO A 190 -2.85 5.69 -33.30
CA PRO A 190 -3.64 5.30 -34.47
C PRO A 190 -4.29 6.51 -35.16
N ALA A 191 -4.31 6.43 -36.49
CA ALA A 191 -4.77 7.45 -37.43
C ALA A 191 -6.21 7.97 -37.14
N SER A 192 -6.31 9.28 -36.90
CA SER A 192 -7.56 10.03 -36.97
C SER A 192 -7.90 10.37 -38.42
N LYS A 193 -9.11 9.98 -38.82
CA LYS A 193 -9.67 10.08 -40.18
C LYS A 193 -9.94 11.53 -40.60
N LYS A 194 -9.56 11.82 -41.86
CA LYS A 194 -10.22 12.70 -42.86
C LYS A 194 -11.15 13.79 -42.31
N ARG A 195 -10.79 15.04 -42.57
CA ARG A 195 -11.74 16.04 -43.10
C ARG A 195 -11.09 16.86 -44.21
N GLU A 196 -11.64 16.69 -45.41
CA GLU A 196 -11.44 17.56 -46.57
C GLU A 196 -11.77 19.01 -46.19
N ARG A 197 -10.93 19.96 -46.63
CA ARG A 197 -11.40 21.30 -46.97
C ARG A 197 -10.87 21.69 -48.34
N VAL A 198 -11.87 21.85 -49.20
CA VAL A 198 -11.89 22.31 -50.58
C VAL A 198 -11.09 23.61 -50.74
N ALA A 199 -10.37 23.69 -51.87
CA ALA A 199 -9.69 24.88 -52.33
C ALA A 199 -10.66 26.06 -52.51
N VAL A 200 -10.31 27.22 -51.99
CA VAL A 200 -10.73 28.49 -52.59
C VAL A 200 -9.48 29.29 -52.87
N MET A 201 -9.18 29.33 -54.15
CA MET A 201 -8.25 30.21 -54.82
C MET A 201 -8.79 31.64 -54.73
N THR A 202 -7.98 32.58 -54.28
CA THR A 202 -8.14 34.00 -54.65
C THR A 202 -6.78 34.66 -54.46
N ASP A 203 -6.05 34.72 -55.57
CA ASP A 203 -4.92 35.62 -55.77
C ASP A 203 -5.44 37.06 -56.00
N VAL A 204 -4.59 38.02 -55.59
CA VAL A 204 -4.57 39.46 -55.90
C VAL A 204 -5.59 40.36 -55.21
#